data_AF-A0A812IXK0-F1
#
_entry.id   AF-A0A812IXK0-F1
#
_cell.length_a   1.000
_cell.length_b   1.000
_cell.length_c   1.000
_cell.angle_alpha   90.00
_cell.angle_beta   90.00
_cell.angle_gamma   90.00
#
_symmetry.space_group_name_H-M   'P 1'
#
loop_
_entity.id
_entity.type
_entity.pdbx_description
1 polymer ?
#
loop_
_entity_poly.entity_id
_entity_poly.type
_entity_poly.pdbx_seq_one_letter_code
_entity_poly.pdbx_strand_id
1 'polypeptide(L)' 'MLTTRQVEAGEPLTLAYVEPDWPGDERRRQLSSHWFFDCDCQRCEAEGRITAALTRG' A
#
# COMPACT_ATOMS: atom_id res chain seq x y z
N MET A 1 -12.05 16.83 2.16
CA MET A 1 -10.68 16.29 2.20
C MET A 1 -9.87 17.13 3.16
N LEU A 2 -9.17 16.47 4.08
CA LEU A 2 -8.30 17.10 5.09
C LEU A 2 -6.99 16.32 5.10
N THR A 3 -5.88 16.99 5.38
CA THR A 3 -4.59 16.32 5.59
C THR A 3 -4.53 15.75 7.01
N THR A 4 -3.88 14.59 7.15
CA THR A 4 -3.65 13.93 8.47
C THR A 4 -2.23 14.11 8.97
N ARG A 5 -1.38 14.79 8.19
CA ARG A 5 0.03 15.08 8.47
C ARG A 5 0.43 16.40 7.82
N GLN A 6 1.63 16.88 8.14
CA GLN A 6 2.30 17.94 7.39
C GLN A 6 2.62 17.46 5.96
N VAL A 7 2.52 18.36 4.99
CA VAL A 7 2.76 18.11 3.56
C VAL A 7 3.58 19.26 3.01
N GLU A 8 4.64 18.96 2.26
CA GLU A 8 5.50 19.97 1.64
C GLU A 8 4.97 20.45 0.29
N ALA A 9 5.39 21.64 -0.15
CA ALA A 9 5.00 22.16 -1.45
C ALA A 9 5.57 21.28 -2.59
N GLY A 10 4.68 20.80 -3.47
CA GLY A 10 5.04 19.89 -4.56
C GLY A 10 4.99 18.39 -4.19
N GLU A 11 4.76 18.06 -2.91
CA GLU A 11 4.55 16.69 -2.49
C GLU A 11 3.18 16.16 -2.99
N PRO A 12 3.12 14.94 -3.56
CA PRO A 12 1.84 14.34 -3.93
C PRO A 12 0.93 14.10 -2.73
N LEU A 13 -0.30 14.58 -2.80
CA LEU A 13 -1.37 14.22 -1.87
C LEU A 13 -1.94 12.86 -2.24
N THR A 14 -1.94 11.93 -1.30
CA THR A 14 -2.46 10.57 -1.50
C THR A 14 -3.51 10.21 -0.45
N LEU A 15 -4.40 9.29 -0.79
CA LEU A 15 -5.37 8.68 0.12
C LEU A 15 -5.41 7.17 -0.13
N ALA A 16 -5.81 6.39 0.88
CA ALA A 16 -6.01 4.97 0.72
C ALA A 16 -7.39 4.69 0.08
N TYR A 17 -7.42 3.89 -0.99
CA TYR A 17 -8.67 3.48 -1.65
C TYR A 17 -9.32 2.25 -1.01
N VAL A 18 -8.55 1.53 -0.20
CA VAL A 18 -8.98 0.32 0.52
C VAL A 18 -8.65 0.50 2.01
N GLU A 19 -9.20 -0.35 2.86
CA GLU A 19 -8.93 -0.37 4.29
C GLU A 19 -7.41 -0.49 4.56
N PRO A 20 -6.77 0.53 5.18
CA PRO A 20 -5.32 0.52 5.39
C PRO A 20 -4.84 -0.65 6.25
N ASP A 21 -5.67 -1.15 7.18
CA ASP A 21 -5.25 -2.16 8.16
C ASP A 21 -5.37 -3.59 7.65
N TRP A 22 -5.86 -3.81 6.42
CA TRP A 22 -5.87 -5.14 5.81
C TRP A 22 -4.46 -5.68 5.55
N PRO A 23 -4.27 -7.02 5.49
CA PRO A 23 -3.05 -7.66 5.02
C PRO A 23 -2.60 -7.17 3.63
N GLY A 24 -1.29 -7.15 3.38
CA GLY A 24 -0.71 -6.57 2.15
C GLY A 24 -1.11 -7.25 0.85
N ASP A 25 -1.27 -8.57 0.88
CA ASP A 25 -1.80 -9.38 -0.21
C ASP A 25 -3.26 -9.02 -0.50
N GLU A 26 -4.07 -8.88 0.54
CA GLU A 26 -5.47 -8.46 0.40
C GLU A 26 -5.58 -7.05 -0.18
N ARG A 27 -4.79 -6.08 0.31
CA ARG A 27 -4.78 -4.72 -0.25
C ARG A 27 -4.43 -4.73 -1.74
N ARG A 28 -3.38 -5.47 -2.15
CA ARG A 28 -2.99 -5.57 -3.56
C ARG A 28 -4.05 -6.24 -4.42
N ARG A 29 -4.66 -7.32 -3.93
CA ARG A 29 -5.75 -8.01 -4.63
C ARG A 29 -6.93 -7.09 -4.90
N GLN A 30 -7.32 -6.28 -3.92
CA GLN A 30 -8.43 -5.34 -4.05
C GLN A 30 -8.10 -4.20 -5.01
N LEU A 31 -6.88 -3.64 -4.90
CA LEU A 31 -6.40 -2.57 -5.78
C LEU A 31 -6.26 -3.01 -7.23
N SER A 32 -5.71 -4.19 -7.50
CA SER A 32 -5.58 -4.71 -8.86
C SER A 32 -6.93 -5.08 -9.48
N SER A 33 -7.87 -5.60 -8.69
CA SER A 33 -9.19 -6.03 -9.17
C SER A 33 -10.13 -4.87 -9.51
N HIS A 34 -10.07 -3.77 -8.75
CA HIS A 34 -11.04 -2.66 -8.89
C HIS A 34 -10.42 -1.38 -9.45
N TRP A 35 -9.10 -1.18 -9.30
CA TRP A 35 -8.37 0.00 -9.78
C TRP A 35 -7.25 -0.34 -10.79
N PHE A 36 -7.05 -1.63 -11.11
CA PHE A 36 -6.19 -2.09 -12.20
C PHE A 36 -4.72 -1.63 -12.10
N PHE A 37 -4.19 -1.55 -10.89
CA PHE A 37 -2.75 -1.32 -10.64
C PHE A 37 -2.22 -2.20 -9.51
N ASP A 38 -0.91 -2.45 -9.54
CA ASP A 38 -0.18 -3.12 -8.47
C ASP A 38 0.45 -2.09 -7.53
N CYS A 39 0.08 -2.15 -6.25
CA CYS A 39 0.59 -1.21 -5.26
C CYS A 39 2.05 -1.52 -4.88
N ASP A 40 2.90 -0.51 -5.04
CA ASP A 40 4.34 -0.49 -4.78
C ASP A 40 4.72 0.43 -3.60
N CYS A 41 3.74 0.83 -2.76
CA CYS A 41 4.05 1.67 -1.63
C CYS A 41 5.02 0.98 -0.65
N GLN A 42 5.77 1.78 0.13
CA GLN A 42 6.82 1.28 1.02
C GLN A 42 6.35 0.14 1.94
N ARG A 43 5.12 0.22 2.45
CA ARG A 43 4.52 -0.82 3.30
C ARG A 43 4.29 -2.12 2.53
N CYS A 44 3.68 -2.01 1.35
CA CYS A 44 3.43 -3.15 0.47
C CYS A 44 4.75 -3.85 0.11
N GLU A 45 5.80 -3.11 -0.25
CA GLU A 45 7.11 -3.71 -0.54
C GLU A 45 7.73 -4.41 0.67
N ALA A 46 7.70 -3.77 1.85
CA ALA A 46 8.27 -4.34 3.07
C ALA A 46 7.59 -5.66 3.47
N GLU A 47 6.25 -5.69 3.46
CA GLU A 47 5.48 -6.90 3.74
C GLU A 47 5.78 -8.02 2.74
N GLY A 48 5.93 -7.69 1.44
CA GLY A 48 6.30 -8.65 0.41
C GLY A 48 7.67 -9.30 0.64
N ARG A 49 8.65 -8.53 1.11
CA ARG A 49 9.99 -9.05 1.46
C ARG A 49 9.93 -10.00 2.66
N ILE A 50 9.13 -9.68 3.68
CA ILE A 50 8.94 -10.54 4.86
C ILE A 50 8.34 -11.88 4.44
N THR A 51 7.24 -11.86 3.67
CA THR A 51 6.60 -13.09 3.18
C THR A 51 7.57 -13.93 2.35
N ALA A 52 8.38 -13.30 1.49
CA ALA A 52 9.39 -13.98 0.69
C ALA A 52 10.53 -14.58 1.53
N ALA A 53 10.88 -13.96 2.66
CA ALA A 53 11.87 -14.50 3.59
C ALA A 53 11.32 -15.70 4.37
N LEU A 54 10.06 -15.65 4.82
CA LEU A 54 9.42 -16.71 5.60
C LEU A 54 9.11 -17.98 4.78
N THR A 55 8.92 -17.86 3.47
CA THR A 55 8.64 -19.01 2.57
C THR A 55 9.90 -19.71 2.05
N ARG A 56 11.10 -19.19 2.38
CA ARG A 56 12.40 -19.76 1.96
C ARG A 56 13.12 -20.56 3.05
N GLY A 57 12.45 -20.85 4.17
CA GLY A 57 12.93 -21.75 5.23
C GLY A 57 12.10 -23.02 5.28
#